data_AF-B4LCF9-F1
#
_entry.id   AF-B4LCF9-F1
#
_cell.length_a   1.000
_cell.length_b   1.000
_cell.length_c   1.000
_cell.angle_alpha   90.00
_cell.angle_beta   90.00
_cell.angle_gamma   90.00
#
_symmetry.space_group_name_H-M   'P 1'
#
loop_
_entity.id
_entity.type
_entity.pdbx_description
1 polymer ?
#
loop_
_entity_poly.entity_id
_entity_poly.type
_entity_poly.pdbx_seq_one_letter_code
_entity_poly.pdbx_strand_id
1 'polypeptide(L)'
;MSDGQQQDAMANDESFSYSPEVVESYTEKETEEAMQFIKDNDLPMSDLHYALKYVRISNRAVELDDEFKEIQKRLKKLREADQAVVSPPKCGQRDINALNKAQK
;
A
#
# COMPACT_ATOMS: atom_id res chain seq x y z
N MET A 1 35.77 54.12 -37.76
CA MET A 1 35.66 53.27 -36.56
C MET A 1 34.29 53.61 -35.96
N SER A 2 33.23 53.06 -36.54
CA SER A 2 32.61 51.79 -36.14
C SER A 2 31.77 51.96 -34.88
N ASP A 3 30.47 51.98 -35.13
CA ASP A 3 29.31 52.06 -34.24
C ASP A 3 29.27 50.94 -33.20
N GLY A 4 28.45 51.14 -32.15
CA GLY A 4 27.90 50.01 -31.40
C GLY A 4 27.56 50.28 -29.95
N GLN A 5 26.57 51.15 -29.68
CA GLN A 5 25.74 50.97 -28.49
C GLN A 5 24.92 49.70 -28.70
N GLN A 6 25.15 48.67 -27.90
CA GLN A 6 24.23 47.53 -27.76
C GLN A 6 23.60 47.62 -26.38
N GLN A 7 22.46 48.30 -26.36
CA GLN A 7 21.34 47.94 -25.50
C GLN A 7 20.75 46.62 -26.02
N ASP A 8 20.03 45.93 -25.13
CA ASP A 8 19.10 44.82 -25.36
C ASP A 8 19.59 43.40 -25.03
N ALA A 9 18.65 42.66 -24.43
CA ALA A 9 18.65 41.28 -23.93
C ALA A 9 18.99 41.18 -22.43
N MET A 10 18.06 40.87 -21.53
CA MET A 10 17.00 39.88 -21.64
C MET A 10 15.79 40.33 -20.82
N ALA A 11 14.63 40.45 -21.46
CA ALA A 11 13.36 40.41 -20.75
C ALA A 11 13.28 39.02 -20.09
N ASN A 12 13.41 38.98 -18.77
CA ASN A 12 13.18 37.76 -18.00
C ASN A 12 11.68 37.51 -18.08
N ASP A 13 11.28 36.64 -19.00
CA ASP A 13 9.92 36.15 -19.18
C ASP A 13 9.49 35.45 -17.90
N GLU A 14 8.85 36.21 -16.99
CA GLU A 14 8.03 35.71 -15.90
C GLU A 14 6.80 35.01 -16.50
N SER A 15 7.05 33.89 -17.19
CA SER A 15 6.03 33.00 -17.69
C SER A 15 5.35 32.40 -16.48
N PHE A 16 4.24 33.01 -16.07
CA PHE A 16 3.27 32.39 -15.16
C PHE A 16 2.84 31.06 -15.79
N SER A 17 3.50 29.97 -15.41
CA SER A 17 3.13 28.64 -15.86
C SER A 17 1.76 28.34 -15.26
N TYR A 18 0.72 28.43 -16.09
CA TYR A 18 -0.61 27.95 -15.73
C TYR A 18 -0.47 26.45 -15.45
N SER A 19 -0.48 26.06 -14.18
CA SER A 19 -0.60 24.65 -13.83
C SER A 19 -2.01 24.24 -14.26
N PRO A 20 -2.16 23.26 -15.17
CA PRO A 20 -3.49 22.82 -15.58
C PRO A 20 -4.31 22.48 -14.34
N GLU A 21 -5.54 23.00 -14.26
CA GLU A 21 -6.47 22.59 -13.22
C GLU A 21 -6.63 21.08 -13.34
N VAL A 22 -6.14 20.34 -12.33
CA VAL A 22 -6.28 18.90 -12.27
C VAL A 22 -7.77 18.64 -12.07
N VAL A 23 -8.49 18.39 -13.15
CA VAL A 23 -9.88 17.97 -13.10
C VAL A 23 -9.90 16.59 -12.43
N GLU A 24 -10.20 16.56 -11.14
CA GLU A 24 -10.45 15.32 -10.42
C GLU A 24 -11.71 14.66 -11.02
N SER A 25 -11.50 13.73 -11.94
CA SER A 25 -12.55 12.85 -12.42
C SER A 25 -12.78 11.73 -11.42
N TYR A 26 -14.05 11.42 -11.16
CA TYR A 26 -14.47 10.28 -10.36
C TYR A 26 -15.08 9.24 -11.27
N THR A 27 -14.83 7.97 -10.98
CA THR A 27 -15.42 6.87 -11.73
C THR A 27 -16.91 6.75 -11.39
N GLU A 28 -17.67 6.11 -12.27
CA GLU A 28 -19.10 5.84 -12.04
C GLU A 28 -19.32 5.06 -10.73
N LYS A 29 -18.49 4.04 -10.49
CA LYS A 29 -18.52 3.24 -9.26
C LYS A 29 -18.29 4.08 -8.00
N GLU A 30 -17.27 4.94 -7.97
CA GLU A 30 -17.02 5.85 -6.84
C GLU A 30 -18.22 6.78 -6.60
N THR A 31 -18.90 7.19 -7.69
CA THR A 31 -20.06 8.07 -7.63
C THR A 31 -21.28 7.34 -7.06
N GLU A 32 -21.54 6.11 -7.48
CA GLU A 32 -22.61 5.27 -6.92
C GLU A 32 -22.39 5.00 -5.43
N GLU A 33 -21.17 4.65 -5.04
CA GLU A 33 -20.80 4.43 -3.63
C GLU A 33 -20.95 5.71 -2.80
N ALA A 34 -20.55 6.86 -3.34
CA ALA A 34 -20.72 8.15 -2.66
C ALA A 34 -22.20 8.53 -2.50
N MET A 35 -23.03 8.30 -3.53
CA MET A 35 -24.47 8.53 -3.46
C MET A 35 -25.15 7.63 -2.42
N GLN A 36 -24.73 6.36 -2.35
CA GLN A 36 -25.21 5.42 -1.34
C GLN A 36 -24.76 5.85 0.06
N PHE A 37 -23.50 6.28 0.22
CA PHE A 37 -22.97 6.79 1.49
C PHE A 37 -23.75 8.01 2.01
N ILE A 38 -24.09 8.95 1.12
CA ILE A 38 -24.90 10.12 1.48
C ILE A 38 -26.29 9.69 1.97
N LYS A 39 -26.91 8.75 1.25
CA LYS A 39 -28.24 8.23 1.59
C LYS A 39 -28.24 7.48 2.92
N ASP A 40 -27.23 6.64 3.18
CA ASP A 40 -27.17 5.81 4.38
C ASP A 40 -26.87 6.62 5.65
N ASN A 41 -26.25 7.79 5.50
CA ASN A 41 -25.90 8.69 6.61
C ASN A 41 -26.81 9.92 6.70
N ASP A 42 -27.90 9.97 5.92
CA ASP A 42 -28.83 11.10 5.82
C ASP A 42 -28.12 12.46 5.58
N LEU A 43 -27.06 12.45 4.75
CA LEU A 43 -26.28 13.64 4.43
C LEU A 43 -26.95 14.47 3.32
N PRO A 44 -26.74 15.79 3.29
CA PRO A 44 -27.23 16.62 2.20
C PRO A 44 -26.42 16.39 0.91
N MET A 45 -27.07 16.56 -0.25
CA MET A 45 -26.41 16.41 -1.55
C MET A 45 -25.30 17.46 -1.79
N SER A 46 -25.26 18.55 -1.01
CA SER A 46 -24.14 19.49 -0.99
C SER A 46 -22.80 18.83 -0.68
N ASP A 47 -22.84 17.71 0.05
CA ASP A 47 -21.65 17.03 0.53
C ASP A 47 -21.16 15.94 -0.43
N LEU A 48 -21.75 15.86 -1.64
CA LEU A 48 -21.39 14.87 -2.65
C LEU A 48 -19.89 14.87 -2.97
N HIS A 49 -19.28 16.04 -3.08
CA HIS A 49 -17.84 16.12 -3.35
C HIS A 49 -16.99 15.59 -2.19
N TYR A 50 -17.43 15.77 -0.94
CA TYR A 50 -16.75 15.21 0.23
C TYR A 50 -16.94 13.69 0.31
N ALA A 51 -18.15 13.19 0.03
CA ALA A 51 -18.43 11.77 -0.05
C ALA A 51 -17.58 11.08 -1.13
N LEU A 52 -17.45 11.69 -2.31
CA LEU A 52 -16.58 11.21 -3.39
C LEU A 52 -15.11 11.09 -2.97
N LYS A 53 -14.59 12.12 -2.29
CA LYS A 53 -13.22 12.09 -1.75
C LYS A 53 -13.04 11.00 -0.69
N TYR A 54 -14.02 10.85 0.20
CA TYR A 54 -14.01 9.82 1.22
C TYR A 54 -13.97 8.43 0.60
N VAL A 55 -14.87 8.14 -0.34
CA VAL A 55 -14.94 6.85 -1.05
C VAL A 55 -13.61 6.54 -1.75
N ARG A 56 -13.02 7.51 -2.44
CA ARG A 56 -11.71 7.34 -3.09
C ARG A 56 -10.61 6.95 -2.10
N ILE A 57 -10.54 7.63 -0.96
CA ILE A 57 -9.54 7.32 0.09
C ILE A 57 -9.82 5.93 0.67
N SER A 58 -11.08 5.60 0.94
CA SER A 58 -11.51 4.31 1.47
C SER A 58 -11.13 3.16 0.53
N ASN A 59 -11.43 3.30 -0.76
CA ASN A 59 -11.11 2.29 -1.77
C ASN A 59 -9.60 2.08 -1.90
N ARG A 60 -8.83 3.16 -1.91
CA ARG A 60 -7.37 3.07 -1.92
C ARG A 60 -6.81 2.39 -0.65
N ALA A 61 -7.41 2.63 0.51
CA ALA A 61 -6.99 1.97 1.75
C ALA A 61 -7.22 0.46 1.69
N VAL A 62 -8.35 0.01 1.13
CA VAL A 62 -8.65 -1.42 0.93
C VAL A 62 -7.63 -2.08 0.01
N GLU A 63 -7.28 -1.44 -1.10
CA GLU A 63 -6.25 -1.93 -2.03
C GLU A 63 -4.89 -2.12 -1.35
N LEU A 64 -4.47 -1.13 -0.55
CA LEU A 64 -3.21 -1.19 0.20
C LEU A 64 -3.22 -2.29 1.28
N ASP A 65 -4.35 -2.49 1.96
CA ASP A 65 -4.49 -3.56 2.96
C ASP A 65 -4.39 -4.95 2.31
N ASP A 66 -4.94 -5.14 1.12
CA ASP A 66 -4.87 -6.40 0.40
C ASP A 66 -3.45 -6.68 -0.12
N GLU A 67 -2.76 -5.65 -0.64
CA GLU A 67 -1.35 -5.74 -0.98
C GLU A 67 -0.50 -6.10 0.26
N PHE A 68 -0.76 -5.47 1.40
CA PHE A 68 -0.06 -5.76 2.66
C PHE A 68 -0.28 -7.21 3.11
N LYS A 69 -1.51 -7.73 3.03
CA LYS A 69 -1.81 -9.15 3.34
C LYS A 69 -1.07 -10.10 2.40
N GLU A 70 -0.98 -9.78 1.12
CA GLU A 70 -0.24 -10.58 0.14
C GLU A 70 1.26 -10.63 0.46
N ILE A 71 1.86 -9.47 0.79
CA ILE A 71 3.25 -9.38 1.22
C ILE A 71 3.50 -10.24 2.46
N GLN A 72 2.66 -10.13 3.49
CA GLN A 72 2.77 -10.93 4.71
C GLN A 72 2.72 -12.44 4.42
N LYS A 73 1.80 -12.87 3.55
CA LYS A 73 1.68 -14.27 3.14
C LYS A 73 2.94 -14.75 2.42
N ARG A 74 3.49 -13.93 1.53
CA ARG A 74 4.73 -14.25 0.81
C ARG A 74 5.93 -14.37 1.76
N LEU A 75 6.07 -13.44 2.72
CA LEU A 75 7.13 -13.47 3.72
C LEU A 75 7.03 -14.69 4.64
N LYS A 76 5.81 -15.07 5.05
CA LYS A 76 5.59 -16.29 5.83
C LYS A 76 6.06 -17.53 5.07
N LYS A 77 5.72 -17.64 3.78
CA LYS A 77 6.15 -18.77 2.94
C LYS A 77 7.67 -18.86 2.80
N LEU A 78 8.35 -17.72 2.64
CA LEU A 78 9.82 -17.68 2.59
C LEU A 78 10.44 -18.15 3.91
N ARG A 79 9.92 -17.66 5.05
CA ARG A 79 10.40 -18.06 6.37
C ARG A 79 10.23 -19.55 6.63
N GLU A 80 9.10 -20.13 6.22
CA GLU A 80 8.85 -21.57 6.32
C GLU A 80 9.81 -22.39 5.44
N ALA A 81 10.15 -21.88 4.25
CA ALA A 81 11.12 -22.53 3.35
C ALA A 81 12.55 -22.49 3.90
N ASP A 82 12.94 -21.39 4.54
CA ASP A 82 14.29 -21.20 5.11
C ASP A 82 14.47 -21.89 6.48
N GLN A 83 13.38 -22.28 7.15
CA GLN A 83 13.44 -22.94 8.44
C GLN A 83 13.87 -24.41 8.28
N ALA A 84 15.17 -24.67 8.34
CA ALA A 84 15.69 -26.02 8.51
C ALA A 84 15.12 -26.62 9.80
N VAL A 85 14.16 -27.55 9.67
CA VAL A 85 13.63 -28.31 10.82
C VAL A 85 14.72 -29.26 11.29
N VAL A 86 15.65 -28.75 12.11
CA VAL A 86 16.61 -29.57 12.80
C VAL A 86 15.86 -30.24 13.94
N SER A 87 15.38 -31.46 13.69
CA SER A 87 14.85 -32.29 14.76
C SER A 87 15.95 -32.51 15.80
N PRO A 88 15.65 -32.34 17.11
CA PRO A 88 16.61 -32.65 18.15
C PRO A 88 17.14 -34.08 17.95
N PRO A 89 18.45 -34.32 18.12
CA PRO A 89 18.99 -35.66 18.01
C PRO A 89 18.21 -36.60 18.95
N LYS A 90 17.70 -37.70 18.41
CA LYS A 90 16.99 -38.71 19.20
C LYS A 90 17.99 -39.26 20.22
N CYS A 91 17.88 -38.81 21.48
CA CYS A 91 18.59 -39.44 22.58
C CYS A 91 18.04 -40.86 22.69
N GLY A 92 18.90 -41.86 22.44
CA GLY A 92 18.48 -43.25 22.27
C GLY A 92 17.57 -43.72 23.40
N GLN A 93 16.48 -44.40 23.03
CA GLN A 93 15.65 -45.15 23.97
C GLN A 93 16.58 -46.09 24.74
N ARG A 94 16.89 -45.77 25.99
CA ARG A 94 17.49 -46.75 26.91
C ARG A 94 16.37 -47.70 27.27
N ASP A 95 16.34 -48.87 26.65
CA ASP A 95 15.47 -49.97 27.08
C ASP A 95 15.86 -50.39 28.50
N ILE A 96 15.22 -49.76 29.49
CA ILE A 96 15.38 -50.02 30.92
C ILE A 96 15.18 -51.50 31.27
N ASN A 97 14.44 -52.24 30.43
CA ASN A 97 14.19 -53.67 30.59
C ASN A 97 15.39 -54.56 30.22
N ALA A 98 16.29 -54.11 29.34
CA ALA A 98 17.50 -54.85 28.99
C ALA A 98 18.60 -54.69 30.05
N LEU A 99 18.67 -53.51 30.70
CA LEU A 99 19.67 -53.22 31.74
C LEU A 99 19.44 -54.05 33.03
N ASN A 100 18.17 -54.25 33.41
CA ASN A 100 17.81 -55.04 34.58
C ASN A 100 17.99 -56.56 34.40
N LYS A 101 18.13 -57.02 33.15
CA LYS A 101 18.36 -58.45 32.84
C LYS A 101 19.84 -58.83 32.89
N ALA A 102 20.75 -57.84 32.85
CA ALA A 102 22.19 -58.02 32.96
C ALA A 102 22.71 -57.97 34.42
N GLN A 103 21.85 -57.66 35.39
CA GLN A 103 22.19 -57.60 36.81
C GLN A 103 21.67 -58.80 37.63
N LYS A 104 21.24 -59.89 36.97
CA LYS A 104 20.75 -61.10 37.63
C LYS A 104 21.51 -62.33 37.18
#